data_AF-A0A060CIF2-F1
#
_entry.id   AF-A0A060CIF2-F1
#
_cell.length_a   1.000
_cell.length_b   1.000
_cell.length_c   1.000
_cell.angle_alpha   90.00
_cell.angle_beta   90.00
_cell.angle_gamma   90.00
#
_symmetry.space_group_name_H-M   'P 1'
#
loop_
_entity.id
_entity.type
_entity.pdbx_description
1 polymer ?
#
loop_
_entity_poly.entity_id
_entity_poly.type
_entity_poly.pdbx_seq_one_letter_code
_entity_poly.pdbx_strand_id
1 'polypeptide(L)'
;MEGSRTAKKFLHFLEILYTQSNQKGLKLRVDLEPATPFADPYPLGPQYVVMIYNLYGTHSGPGPKANEPFIVRVSQGMALLPGHTSAAFATGGCVWEDGNNGRLISEQDAVSLAEEQRAKPERD
;
A
#
# COMPACT_ATOMS: atom_id res chain seq x y z
N MET A 1 -15.42 19.22 7.59
CA MET A 1 -15.23 17.81 7.17
C MET A 1 -15.20 17.75 5.65
N GLU A 2 -14.01 17.82 5.07
CA GLU A 2 -13.78 17.95 3.62
C GLU A 2 -13.58 16.59 2.92
N GLY A 3 -13.78 15.48 3.64
CA GLY A 3 -13.75 14.11 3.12
C GLY A 3 -14.98 13.66 2.32
N SER A 4 -15.93 14.55 2.00
CA SER A 4 -17.27 14.16 1.52
C SER A 4 -17.46 14.17 -0.01
N ARG A 5 -16.65 14.93 -0.78
CA ARG A 5 -16.89 15.12 -2.23
C ARG A 5 -15.95 14.32 -3.13
N THR A 6 -14.66 14.29 -2.80
CA THR A 6 -13.66 13.58 -3.62
C THR A 6 -13.83 12.07 -3.52
N ALA A 7 -14.06 11.53 -2.31
CA ALA A 7 -14.33 10.11 -2.10
C ALA A 7 -15.55 9.64 -2.91
N LYS A 8 -16.68 10.36 -2.84
CA LYS A 8 -17.88 10.05 -3.64
C LYS A 8 -17.62 10.07 -5.14
N LYS A 9 -16.86 11.05 -5.63
CA LYS A 9 -16.47 11.13 -7.04
C LYS A 9 -15.58 9.95 -7.45
N PHE A 10 -14.65 9.54 -6.59
CA PHE A 10 -13.79 8.40 -6.82
C PHE A 10 -14.59 7.09 -6.90
N LEU A 11 -15.49 6.84 -5.95
CA LEU A 11 -16.36 5.66 -5.95
C LEU A 11 -17.25 5.60 -7.19
N HIS A 12 -17.85 6.74 -7.57
CA HIS A 12 -18.65 6.83 -8.80
C HIS A 12 -17.80 6.62 -10.06
N PHE A 13 -16.57 7.13 -10.07
CA PHE A 13 -15.62 6.86 -11.15
C PHE A 13 -15.30 5.37 -11.24
N LEU A 14 -15.08 4.67 -10.12
CA LEU A 14 -14.84 3.23 -10.11
C LEU A 14 -16.03 2.45 -10.68
N GLU A 15 -17.26 2.85 -10.35
CA GLU A 15 -18.48 2.22 -10.88
C GLU A 15 -18.56 2.35 -12.41
N ILE A 16 -18.33 3.56 -12.93
CA ILE A 16 -18.29 3.81 -14.39
C ILE A 16 -17.17 3.00 -15.03
N LEU A 17 -15.96 3.07 -14.48
CA LEU A 17 -14.78 2.42 -15.04
C LEU A 17 -14.96 0.90 -15.07
N TYR A 18 -15.50 0.31 -14.00
CA TYR A 18 -15.79 -1.12 -13.94
C TYR A 18 -16.83 -1.51 -14.98
N THR A 19 -17.95 -0.78 -15.06
CA THR A 19 -19.01 -1.04 -16.04
C THR A 19 -18.47 -1.05 -17.47
N GLN A 20 -17.70 -0.02 -17.83
CA GLN A 20 -17.11 0.12 -19.16
C GLN A 20 -16.04 -0.94 -19.45
N SER A 21 -15.23 -1.28 -18.44
CA SER A 21 -14.19 -2.32 -18.58
C SER A 21 -14.81 -3.70 -18.76
N ASN A 22 -15.82 -4.03 -17.94
CA ASN A 22 -16.52 -5.31 -17.98
C ASN A 22 -17.27 -5.52 -19.31
N GLN A 23 -17.92 -4.48 -19.85
CA GLN A 23 -18.56 -4.53 -21.18
C GLN A 23 -17.57 -4.87 -22.31
N LYS A 24 -16.27 -4.59 -22.10
CA LYS A 24 -15.19 -4.90 -23.04
C LYS A 24 -14.43 -6.19 -22.70
N GLY A 25 -14.89 -6.94 -21.70
CA GLY A 25 -14.19 -8.15 -21.22
C GLY A 25 -12.86 -7.87 -20.52
N LEU A 26 -12.63 -6.64 -20.06
CA LEU A 26 -11.41 -6.24 -19.35
C LEU A 26 -11.61 -6.36 -17.84
N LYS A 27 -10.62 -6.93 -17.16
CA LYS A 27 -10.56 -6.98 -15.68
C LYS A 27 -10.08 -5.63 -15.15
N LEU A 28 -10.65 -5.19 -14.03
CA LEU A 28 -10.23 -3.98 -13.32
C LEU A 28 -9.58 -4.33 -11.99
N ARG A 29 -8.40 -3.76 -11.73
CA ARG A 29 -7.71 -3.78 -10.44
C ARG A 29 -7.56 -2.34 -9.93
N VAL A 30 -7.79 -2.13 -8.63
CA VAL A 30 -7.73 -0.83 -7.98
C VAL A 30 -6.79 -0.91 -6.79
N ASP A 31 -5.73 -0.10 -6.81
CA ASP A 31 -4.79 0.00 -5.71
C ASP A 31 -5.28 1.06 -4.71
N LEU A 32 -5.31 0.68 -3.43
CA LEU A 32 -5.78 1.51 -2.33
C LEU A 32 -4.65 1.71 -1.30
N GLU A 33 -4.55 2.92 -0.78
CA GLU A 33 -3.63 3.21 0.32
C GLU A 33 -4.19 2.68 1.66
N PRO A 34 -3.33 2.34 2.64
CA PRO A 34 -3.73 1.81 3.95
C PRO A 34 -4.70 2.67 4.77
N ALA A 35 -4.73 3.97 4.52
CA ALA A 35 -5.60 4.93 5.21
C ALA A 35 -6.95 5.15 4.52
N THR A 36 -7.18 4.47 3.39
CA THR A 36 -8.43 4.54 2.64
C THR A 36 -9.62 4.15 3.53
N PRO A 37 -10.77 4.86 3.46
CA PRO A 37 -11.97 4.51 4.21
C PRO A 37 -12.61 3.23 3.66
N PHE A 38 -12.14 2.05 4.07
CA PHE A 38 -12.58 0.75 3.52
C PHE A 38 -14.08 0.45 3.72
N ALA A 39 -14.75 1.15 4.63
CA ALA A 39 -16.20 1.03 4.87
C ALA A 39 -17.06 1.80 3.86
N ASP A 40 -16.46 2.61 2.99
CA ASP A 40 -17.18 3.30 1.94
C ASP A 40 -17.81 2.31 0.93
N PRO A 41 -18.88 2.71 0.20
CA PRO A 41 -19.59 1.81 -0.71
C PRO A 41 -18.81 1.56 -2.01
N TYR A 42 -17.72 0.82 -1.92
CA TYR A 42 -16.95 0.35 -3.07
C TYR A 42 -17.82 -0.54 -3.98
N PRO A 43 -17.75 -0.37 -5.32
CA PRO A 43 -18.52 -1.21 -6.24
C PRO A 43 -18.02 -2.66 -6.20
N LEU A 44 -18.94 -3.61 -6.31
CA LEU A 44 -18.58 -5.02 -6.50
C LEU A 44 -18.02 -5.25 -7.91
N GLY A 45 -16.96 -6.06 -8.03
CA GLY A 45 -16.42 -6.51 -9.31
C GLY A 45 -14.95 -6.20 -9.56
N PRO A 46 -14.44 -4.99 -9.28
CA PRO A 46 -13.00 -4.73 -9.29
C PRO A 46 -12.26 -5.62 -8.28
N GLN A 47 -11.01 -5.97 -8.59
CA GLN A 47 -10.09 -6.51 -7.59
C GLN A 47 -9.45 -5.36 -6.82
N TYR A 48 -9.64 -5.32 -5.51
CA TYR A 48 -9.00 -4.33 -4.65
C TYR A 48 -7.67 -4.85 -4.10
N VAL A 49 -6.60 -4.08 -4.31
CA VAL A 49 -5.27 -4.37 -3.78
C VAL A 49 -4.90 -3.27 -2.79
N VAL A 50 -4.60 -3.65 -1.55
CA VAL A 50 -4.19 -2.68 -0.53
C VAL A 50 -2.68 -2.68 -0.40
N MET A 51 -2.08 -1.49 -0.50
CA MET A 51 -0.64 -1.26 -0.44
C MET A 51 -0.15 -1.28 1.00
N ILE A 52 0.02 -2.45 1.61
CA ILE A 52 0.46 -2.63 3.02
C ILE A 52 1.98 -2.41 3.14
N TYR A 53 2.42 -1.21 2.80
CA TYR A 53 3.79 -0.74 2.92
C TYR A 53 3.81 0.78 3.10
N ASN A 54 5.01 1.35 3.22
CA ASN A 54 5.25 2.77 3.48
C ASN A 54 4.66 3.26 4.81
N LEU A 55 4.62 2.38 5.83
CA LEU A 55 4.47 2.82 7.21
C LEU A 55 5.60 3.80 7.59
N TYR A 56 6.82 3.47 7.14
CA TYR A 56 7.96 4.36 7.09
C TYR A 56 8.52 4.39 5.65
N GLY A 57 9.08 5.53 5.25
CA GLY A 57 9.60 5.75 3.90
C GLY A 57 10.40 7.04 3.79
N THR A 58 10.63 7.50 2.56
CA THR A 58 11.37 8.76 2.30
C THR A 58 10.69 10.02 2.85
N HIS A 59 9.42 9.92 3.24
CA HIS A 59 8.62 10.97 3.85
C HIS A 59 8.64 10.93 5.40
N SER A 60 9.39 10.00 5.99
CA SER A 60 9.53 9.82 7.44
C SER A 60 10.99 9.60 7.83
N GLY A 61 11.26 9.50 9.13
CA GLY A 61 12.52 8.96 9.63
C GLY A 61 12.64 7.44 9.43
N PRO A 62 13.73 6.82 9.92
CA PRO A 62 13.95 5.37 9.84
C PRO A 62 12.85 4.56 10.50
N GLY A 63 12.50 3.43 9.90
CA GLY A 63 11.56 2.47 10.47
C GLY A 63 11.13 1.39 9.47
N PRO A 64 10.31 0.42 9.91
CA PRO A 64 9.88 -0.70 9.08
C PRO A 64 8.93 -0.25 7.96
N LYS A 65 9.06 -0.82 6.76
CA LYS A 65 8.12 -0.57 5.65
C LYS A 65 6.70 -1.02 6.00
N ALA A 66 6.59 -2.11 6.76
CA ALA A 66 5.38 -2.62 7.38
C ALA A 66 5.76 -3.41 8.65
N ASN A 67 4.94 -3.37 9.69
CA ASN A 67 5.10 -4.19 10.90
C ASN A 67 3.80 -4.93 11.24
N GLU A 68 3.86 -5.90 12.15
CA GLU A 68 2.69 -6.73 12.49
C GLU A 68 1.46 -5.91 12.93
N PRO A 69 1.56 -4.94 13.87
CA PRO A 69 0.39 -4.14 14.27
C PRO A 69 -0.26 -3.40 13.09
N PHE A 70 0.56 -2.85 12.19
CA PHE A 70 0.08 -2.17 10.99
C PHE A 70 -0.62 -3.13 10.04
N ILE A 71 -0.02 -4.30 9.76
CA ILE A 71 -0.58 -5.32 8.88
C ILE A 71 -1.93 -5.80 9.42
N VAL A 72 -2.02 -6.12 10.72
CA VAL A 72 -3.27 -6.59 11.34
C VAL A 72 -4.37 -5.54 11.24
N ARG A 73 -4.07 -4.28 11.58
CA ARG A 73 -5.04 -3.18 11.52
C ARG A 73 -5.57 -2.97 10.10
N VAL A 74 -4.69 -2.95 9.09
CA VAL A 74 -5.09 -2.75 7.69
C VAL A 74 -5.89 -3.94 7.18
N SER A 75 -5.48 -5.17 7.52
CA SER A 75 -6.19 -6.40 7.13
C SER A 75 -7.60 -6.48 7.70
N GLN A 76 -7.83 -6.01 8.93
CA GLN A 76 -9.17 -5.91 9.50
C GLN A 76 -10.06 -4.96 8.70
N GLY A 77 -9.52 -3.82 8.25
CA GLY A 77 -10.22 -2.88 7.38
C GLY A 77 -10.52 -3.46 6.00
N MET A 78 -9.58 -4.20 5.41
CA MET A 78 -9.76 -4.88 4.12
C MET A 78 -10.93 -5.85 4.10
N ALA A 79 -11.33 -6.41 5.25
CA ALA A 79 -12.49 -7.30 5.35
C ALA A 79 -13.83 -6.59 5.05
N LEU A 80 -13.85 -5.25 5.03
CA LEU A 80 -15.02 -4.45 4.67
C LEU A 80 -15.17 -4.22 3.16
N LEU A 81 -14.09 -4.44 2.38
CA LEU A 81 -14.13 -4.30 0.93
C LEU A 81 -14.90 -5.46 0.28
N PRO A 82 -15.62 -5.20 -0.82
CA PRO A 82 -16.36 -6.24 -1.51
C PRO A 82 -15.44 -7.17 -2.31
N GLY A 83 -15.80 -8.45 -2.37
CA GLY A 83 -15.11 -9.45 -3.19
C GLY A 83 -13.76 -9.89 -2.64
N HIS A 84 -12.93 -10.48 -3.51
CA HIS A 84 -11.58 -10.91 -3.14
C HIS A 84 -10.63 -9.72 -3.12
N THR A 85 -9.98 -9.51 -1.98
CA THR A 85 -8.92 -8.52 -1.81
C THR A 85 -7.54 -9.14 -1.93
N SER A 86 -6.54 -8.32 -2.18
CA SER A 86 -5.13 -8.74 -2.13
C SER A 86 -4.30 -7.69 -1.41
N ALA A 87 -3.21 -8.12 -0.79
CA ALA A 87 -2.24 -7.23 -0.16
C ALA A 87 -0.99 -7.14 -1.04
N ALA A 88 -0.46 -5.92 -1.18
CA ALA A 88 0.87 -5.69 -1.74
C ALA A 88 1.84 -5.35 -0.62
N PHE A 89 3.04 -5.95 -0.65
CA PHE A 89 4.15 -5.71 0.26
C PHE A 89 5.35 -5.16 -0.49
N ALA A 90 6.17 -4.34 0.17
CA ALA A 90 7.39 -3.81 -0.42
C ALA A 90 8.49 -4.88 -0.49
N THR A 91 9.19 -4.95 -1.62
CA THR A 91 10.38 -5.80 -1.85
C THR A 91 11.68 -5.02 -1.69
N GLY A 92 11.64 -3.96 -0.89
CA GLY A 92 12.74 -3.02 -0.69
C GLY A 92 12.45 -2.05 0.44
N GLY A 93 13.47 -1.31 0.85
CA GLY A 93 13.46 -0.43 2.02
C GLY A 93 13.84 1.00 1.69
N CYS A 94 14.32 1.72 2.70
CA CYS A 94 15.08 2.94 2.49
C CYS A 94 16.40 2.87 3.27
N VAL A 95 17.41 3.59 2.78
CA VAL A 95 18.60 3.95 3.54
C VAL A 95 18.48 5.41 3.95
N TRP A 96 18.86 5.73 5.19
CA TRP A 96 18.94 7.10 5.68
C TRP A 96 20.39 7.39 6.05
N GLU A 97 21.06 8.22 5.27
CA GLU A 97 22.49 8.52 5.46
C GLU A 97 22.72 9.40 6.71
N ASP A 98 21.88 10.43 6.91
CA ASP A 98 21.97 11.36 8.05
C ASP A 98 20.69 11.37 8.91
N GLY A 99 19.90 10.30 8.87
CA GLY A 99 18.60 10.21 9.56
C GLY A 99 17.45 11.01 8.92
N ASN A 100 17.73 11.98 8.04
CA ASN A 100 16.72 12.85 7.41
C ASN A 100 16.56 12.67 5.89
N ASN A 101 17.57 12.14 5.20
CA ASN A 101 17.58 12.02 3.73
C ASN A 101 17.41 10.57 3.30
N GLY A 102 16.17 10.06 3.40
CA GLY A 102 15.84 8.69 3.01
C GLY A 102 15.90 8.49 1.50
N ARG A 103 16.63 7.47 1.02
CA ARG A 103 16.64 6.98 -0.37
C ARG A 103 16.04 5.57 -0.45
N LEU A 104 15.20 5.32 -1.45
CA LEU A 104 14.68 3.97 -1.71
C LEU A 104 15.80 3.04 -2.22
N ILE A 105 15.82 1.82 -1.71
CA ILE A 105 16.74 0.75 -2.12
C ILE A 105 15.98 -0.55 -2.31
N SER A 106 16.43 -1.41 -3.22
CA SER A 106 15.91 -2.77 -3.32
C SER A 106 16.39 -3.64 -2.16
N GLU A 107 15.76 -4.80 -1.95
CA GLU A 107 16.27 -5.81 -1.03
C GLU A 107 17.69 -6.26 -1.39
N GLN A 108 18.00 -6.41 -2.69
CA GLN A 108 19.34 -6.77 -3.15
C GLN A 108 20.37 -5.70 -2.81
N ASP A 109 20.05 -4.42 -3.02
CA ASP A 109 20.94 -3.32 -2.64
C ASP A 109 21.14 -3.25 -1.12
N ALA A 110 20.11 -3.56 -0.34
CA ALA A 110 20.20 -3.59 1.13
C ALA A 110 21.15 -4.70 1.61
N VAL A 111 21.10 -5.88 0.98
CA VAL A 111 22.03 -6.99 1.26
C VAL A 111 23.46 -6.58 0.90
N SER A 112 23.70 -6.06 -0.31
CA SER A 112 25.03 -5.60 -0.74
C SER A 112 25.58 -4.52 0.19
N LEU A 113 24.74 -3.56 0.60
CA LEU A 113 25.14 -2.49 1.53
C LEU A 113 25.52 -3.06 2.91
N ALA A 114 24.77 -4.03 3.43
CA ALA A 114 25.11 -4.66 4.71
C ALA A 114 26.47 -5.37 4.65
N GLU A 115 26.78 -6.05 3.55
CA GLU A 115 28.07 -6.71 3.31
C GLU A 115 29.22 -5.69 3.23
N GLU A 116 29.06 -4.62 2.44
CA GLU A 116 30.05 -3.54 2.29
C GLU A 116 30.37 -2.87 3.63
N GLN A 117 29.35 -2.62 4.44
CA GLN A 117 29.49 -2.00 5.76
C GLN A 117 29.87 -2.99 6.86
N ARG A 118 29.99 -4.29 6.55
CA ARG A 118 30.18 -5.39 7.53
C ARG A 118 29.15 -5.34 8.66
N ALA A 119 27.95 -4.88 8.34
CA ALA A 119 26.83 -4.79 9.27
C ALA A 119 26.11 -6.14 9.33
N LYS A 120 25.61 -6.50 10.51
CA LYS A 120 24.77 -7.69 10.68
C LYS A 120 23.30 -7.26 10.66
N PRO A 121 22.49 -7.75 9.71
CA PRO A 121 21.05 -7.50 9.74
C PRO A 121 20.41 -8.06 11.02
N GLU A 122 19.54 -7.28 11.64
CA GLU A 122 18.76 -7.68 12.81
C GLU A 122 17.29 -7.78 12.45
N ARG A 123 16.62 -8.81 12.96
CA ARG A 123 15.17 -8.95 12.89
C ARG A 123 14.57 -8.27 14.11
N ASP A 124 13.59 -7.40 13.88
CA ASP A 124 12.82 -6.72 14.92
C ASP A 124 11.92 -7.66 15.73
#